data_AF-A0A2P5XAV4-F1
#
_entry.id   AF-A0A2P5XAV4-F1
#
_cell.length_a   1.000
_cell.length_b   1.000
_cell.length_c   1.000
_cell.angle_alpha   90.00
_cell.angle_beta   90.00
_cell.angle_gamma   90.00
#
_symmetry.space_group_name_H-M   'P 1'
#
loop_
_entity.id
_entity.type
_entity.pdbx_description
1 polymer ?
#
loop_
_entity_poly.entity_id
_entity_poly.type
_entity_poly.pdbx_seq_one_letter_code
_entity_poly.pdbx_strand_id
1 'polypeptide(L)'
;MELSPLLVILAFLMCETKALVKLPPNVTVLAVIAFGDSIVDTGNNNNLMTLIRCNFCPYGQDFNGGILTGWFSDRKTPSDLLGSN
;
A
#
# COMPACT_ATOMS: atom_id res chain seq x y z
N MET A 1 -3.57 -36.38 -4.39
CA MET A 1 -2.97 -35.93 -3.10
C MET A 1 -3.50 -34.54 -2.87
N GLU A 2 -4.67 -34.44 -2.23
CA GLU A 2 -5.29 -33.14 -1.95
C GLU A 2 -4.51 -32.50 -0.80
N LEU A 3 -3.81 -31.40 -1.08
CA LEU A 3 -3.13 -30.62 -0.04
C LEU A 3 -4.22 -30.00 0.85
N SER A 4 -4.19 -30.26 2.16
CA SER A 4 -5.25 -29.76 3.04
C SER A 4 -5.28 -28.21 3.01
N PRO A 5 -6.48 -27.57 3.01
CA PRO A 5 -6.58 -26.11 2.98
C PRO A 5 -5.84 -25.42 4.14
N LEU A 6 -5.79 -26.09 5.29
CA LEU A 6 -5.03 -25.66 6.48
C LEU A 6 -3.53 -25.60 6.21
N LEU A 7 -2.98 -26.55 5.43
CA LEU A 7 -1.56 -26.55 5.08
C LEU A 7 -1.22 -25.39 4.15
N VAL A 8 -2.13 -25.04 3.24
CA VAL A 8 -1.98 -23.90 2.33
C VAL A 8 -1.99 -22.59 3.13
N ILE A 9 -2.94 -22.41 4.04
CA ILE A 9 -3.02 -21.22 4.90
C ILE A 9 -1.77 -21.09 5.78
N LEU A 10 -1.29 -22.20 6.36
CA LEU A 10 -0.07 -22.21 7.14
C LEU A 10 1.16 -21.84 6.29
N ALA A 11 1.24 -22.32 5.05
CA ALA A 11 2.33 -21.98 4.14
C ALA A 11 2.35 -20.47 3.79
N PHE A 12 1.18 -19.84 3.61
CA PHE A 12 1.08 -18.40 3.41
C PHE A 12 1.46 -17.60 4.67
N LEU A 13 1.10 -18.07 5.87
CA LEU A 13 1.44 -17.42 7.14
C LEU A 13 2.94 -17.51 7.47
N MET A 14 3.62 -18.57 7.04
CA MET A 14 5.05 -18.79 7.26
C MET A 14 5.92 -18.18 6.14
N CYS A 15 5.32 -17.47 5.19
CA CYS A 15 6.04 -16.82 4.11
C CYS A 15 6.69 -15.53 4.61
N GLU A 16 7.93 -15.61 5.06
CA GLU A 16 8.73 -14.42 5.35
C GLU A 16 9.20 -13.75 4.05
N THR A 17 8.73 -12.54 3.79
CA THR A 17 9.24 -11.71 2.68
C THR A 17 10.54 -11.02 3.11
N LYS A 18 11.67 -11.41 2.51
CA LYS A 18 12.93 -10.67 2.70
C LYS A 18 12.94 -9.41 1.83
N ALA A 19 12.52 -8.28 2.39
CA ALA A 19 12.50 -6.98 1.72
C ALA A 19 13.60 -6.04 2.24
N LEU A 20 14.86 -6.50 2.32
CA LEU A 20 15.98 -5.64 2.72
C LEU A 20 16.78 -5.20 1.49
N VAL A 21 16.52 -3.98 1.01
CA VAL A 21 17.37 -3.30 0.03
C VAL A 21 18.34 -2.41 0.81
N LYS A 22 19.61 -2.82 0.92
CA LYS A 22 20.65 -1.99 1.52
C LYS A 22 21.26 -1.10 0.43
N LEU A 23 20.92 0.18 0.46
CA LEU A 23 21.53 1.16 -0.44
C LEU A 23 23.01 1.37 -0.06
N PRO A 24 23.89 1.64 -1.04
CA PRO A 24 25.25 2.10 -0.76
C PRO A 24 25.23 3.41 0.04
N PRO A 25 26.30 3.70 0.83
CA PRO A 25 26.41 5.00 1.48
C PRO A 25 26.42 6.14 0.44
N ASN A 26 25.84 7.28 0.82
CA ASN A 26 25.71 8.49 -0.02
C ASN A 26 24.88 8.32 -1.31
N VAL A 27 23.92 7.39 -1.33
CA VAL A 27 22.93 7.30 -2.42
C VAL A 27 21.68 8.11 -2.07
N THR A 28 21.32 9.02 -2.96
CA THR A 28 20.05 9.76 -2.92
C THR A 28 19.08 9.14 -3.89
N VAL A 29 17.90 8.76 -3.41
CA VAL A 29 16.79 8.31 -4.26
C VAL A 29 15.92 9.53 -4.56
N LEU A 30 15.95 9.99 -5.81
CA LEU A 30 15.24 11.22 -6.21
C LEU A 30 13.73 11.01 -6.43
N ALA A 31 13.32 9.79 -6.78
CA ALA A 31 11.93 9.46 -7.04
C ALA A 31 11.65 7.98 -6.81
N VAL A 32 10.42 7.69 -6.38
CA VAL A 32 9.86 6.34 -6.30
C VAL A 32 8.67 6.30 -7.26
N ILE A 33 8.66 5.33 -8.18
CA ILE A 33 7.54 5.08 -9.07
C ILE A 33 6.92 3.75 -8.66
N ALA A 34 5.68 3.79 -8.20
CA ALA A 34 4.93 2.62 -7.74
C ALA A 34 3.88 2.22 -8.77
N PHE A 35 3.79 0.92 -9.06
CA PHE A 35 2.75 0.31 -9.88
C PHE A 35 2.07 -0.78 -9.08
N GLY A 36 0.75 -0.88 -9.16
CA GLY A 36 0.01 -1.90 -8.42
C GLY A 36 -1.49 -1.65 -8.42
N ASP A 37 -2.14 -2.17 -7.39
CA ASP A 37 -3.57 -2.06 -7.16
C ASP A 37 -3.89 -0.99 -6.10
N SER A 38 -5.03 -1.13 -5.42
CA SER A 38 -5.49 -0.22 -4.37
C SER A 38 -4.47 -0.01 -3.25
N ILE A 39 -3.56 -0.96 -2.98
CA ILE A 39 -2.58 -0.85 -1.89
C ILE A 39 -1.61 0.32 -2.09
N VAL A 40 -1.28 0.63 -3.35
CA VAL A 40 -0.34 1.72 -3.71
C VAL A 40 -1.05 2.91 -4.35
N ASP A 41 -2.38 2.89 -4.40
CA ASP A 41 -3.19 3.96 -4.97
C ASP A 41 -3.35 5.12 -3.99
N THR A 42 -2.73 6.25 -4.33
CA THR A 42 -2.81 7.52 -3.59
C THR A 42 -3.97 8.41 -4.08
N GLY A 43 -5.07 7.80 -4.50
CA GLY A 43 -6.31 8.48 -4.88
C GLY A 43 -6.49 8.73 -6.37
N ASN A 44 -5.72 8.06 -7.24
CA ASN A 44 -5.89 8.14 -8.68
C ASN A 44 -7.28 7.66 -9.12
N ASN A 45 -7.82 6.63 -8.45
CA ASN A 45 -9.14 6.09 -8.77
C ASN A 45 -10.30 7.09 -8.56
N ASN A 46 -10.13 8.12 -7.74
CA ASN A 46 -11.18 9.13 -7.55
C ASN A 46 -11.49 9.95 -8.81
N ASN A 47 -10.51 10.07 -9.71
CA ASN A 47 -10.62 10.84 -10.95
C ASN A 47 -11.13 9.99 -12.12
N LEU A 48 -11.34 8.68 -11.91
CA LEU A 48 -11.82 7.75 -12.92
C LEU A 48 -13.27 7.37 -12.65
N MET A 49 -14.04 7.05 -13.69
CA MET A 49 -15.41 6.54 -13.53
C MET A 49 -15.40 5.06 -13.11
N THR A 50 -15.10 4.82 -11.83
CA THR A 50 -15.06 3.50 -11.21
C THR A 50 -16.18 3.36 -10.18
N LEU A 51 -16.64 2.12 -9.96
CA LEU A 51 -17.60 1.81 -8.89
C LEU A 51 -16.95 1.87 -7.50
N ILE A 52 -15.65 1.64 -7.42
CA ILE A 52 -14.88 1.56 -6.18
C ILE A 52 -14.02 2.82 -6.07
N ARG A 53 -14.25 3.59 -5.01
CA ARG A 53 -13.52 4.82 -4.63
C ARG A 53 -13.33 4.84 -3.12
N CYS A 54 -12.46 5.72 -2.62
CA CYS A 54 -12.19 5.88 -1.20
C CYS A 54 -12.18 7.35 -0.77
N ASN A 55 -12.97 8.19 -1.43
CA ASN A 55 -13.18 9.60 -1.07
C ASN A 55 -14.38 9.80 -0.12
N PHE A 56 -14.58 8.88 0.81
CA PHE A 56 -15.67 8.89 1.79
C PHE A 56 -15.23 8.18 3.09
N CYS A 57 -15.92 8.42 4.21
CA CYS A 57 -15.57 7.81 5.48
C CYS A 57 -15.66 6.26 5.42
N PRO A 58 -14.76 5.51 6.07
CA PRO A 58 -13.76 5.96 7.05
C PRO A 58 -12.44 6.47 6.46
N TYR A 59 -12.26 6.34 5.14
CA TYR A 59 -10.96 6.54 4.50
C TYR A 59 -10.41 7.96 4.67
N GLY A 60 -9.23 8.02 5.28
CA GLY A 60 -8.51 9.26 5.52
C GLY A 60 -8.88 9.95 6.84
N GLN A 61 -9.68 9.30 7.70
CA GLN A 61 -10.07 9.85 8.99
C GLN A 61 -8.87 10.16 9.91
N ASP A 62 -7.82 9.35 9.84
CA ASP A 62 -6.59 9.52 10.63
C ASP A 62 -5.60 10.52 10.02
N PHE A 63 -5.86 11.09 8.84
CA PHE A 63 -5.03 12.16 8.30
C PHE A 63 -5.24 13.45 9.10
N ASN A 64 -4.21 14.28 9.17
CA ASN A 64 -4.30 15.61 9.77
C ASN A 64 -5.45 16.40 9.12
N GLY A 65 -6.51 16.64 9.89
CA GLY A 65 -7.71 17.35 9.44
C GLY A 65 -8.88 16.47 8.98
N GLY A 66 -8.78 15.14 9.08
CA GLY A 66 -9.87 14.22 8.72
C GLY A 66 -10.27 14.31 7.23
N ILE A 67 -9.31 14.66 6.38
CA ILE A 67 -9.56 14.91 4.96
C ILE A 67 -9.73 13.57 4.26
N LEU A 68 -10.84 13.42 3.55
CA LEU A 68 -11.12 12.27 2.69
C LEU A 68 -10.10 12.25 1.54
N THR A 69 -9.06 11.44 1.69
CA THR A 69 -7.87 11.49 0.81
C THR A 69 -8.10 10.78 -0.53
N GLY A 70 -9.06 9.86 -0.60
CA GLY A 70 -9.18 8.96 -1.75
C GLY A 70 -8.33 7.72 -1.68
N TRP A 71 -7.54 7.58 -0.62
CA TRP A 71 -6.60 6.49 -0.47
C TRP A 71 -7.36 5.31 0.11
N PHE A 72 -6.98 4.10 -0.29
CA PHE A 72 -7.57 2.87 0.25
C PHE A 72 -7.03 2.55 1.66
N SER A 73 -6.69 3.58 2.45
CA SER A 73 -6.22 3.46 3.82
C SER A 73 -6.43 4.77 4.58
N ASP A 74 -6.40 4.70 5.90
CA ASP A 74 -6.56 5.87 6.77
C ASP A 74 -5.26 6.68 6.95
N ARG A 75 -4.13 6.19 6.44
CA ARG A 75 -2.79 6.78 6.59
C ARG A 75 -1.94 6.62 5.32
N LYS A 76 -0.62 6.75 5.46
CA LYS A 76 0.36 6.64 4.37
C LYS A 76 0.33 5.26 3.69
N THR A 77 0.37 5.26 2.36
CA THR A 77 0.53 4.04 1.57
C THR A 77 1.99 3.54 1.65
N PRO A 78 2.28 2.28 1.31
CA PRO A 78 3.66 1.78 1.30
C PRO A 78 4.62 2.60 0.42
N SER A 79 4.14 3.14 -0.69
CA SER A 79 4.91 4.04 -1.56
C SER A 79 5.26 5.36 -0.86
N ASP A 80 4.34 5.93 -0.09
CA ASP A 80 4.63 7.13 0.71
C ASP A 80 5.65 6.87 1.81
N LEU A 81 5.63 5.67 2.42
CA LEU A 81 6.62 5.30 3.44
C LEU A 81 8.02 5.16 2.85
N LEU A 82 8.12 4.71 1.60
CA LEU A 82 9.39 4.60 0.88
C LEU A 82 9.89 5.95 0.36
N GLY A 83 8.98 6.84 -0.05
CA GLY A 83 9.30 8.16 -0.59
C GLY A 83 9.42 9.27 0.46
N SER A 84 9.00 9.03 1.70
CA SER A 84 9.13 10.03 2.77
C SER A 84 10.57 10.16 3.23
N ASN A 85 11.11 11.38 3.12
CA ASN A 85 12.37 11.79 3.76
C ASN A 85 12.24 11.87 5.28
#